data_AF-A0A446CZK3-F1
#
_entry.id   AF-A0A446CZK3-F1
#
_cell.length_a   1.000
_cell.length_b   1.000
_cell.length_c   1.000
_cell.angle_alpha   90.00
_cell.angle_beta   90.00
_cell.angle_gamma   90.00
#
_symmetry.space_group_name_H-M   'P 1'
#
loop_
_entity.id
_entity.type
_entity.pdbx_description
1 polymer ?
#
loop_
_entity_poly.entity_id
_entity_poly.type
_entity_poly.pdbx_seq_one_letter_code
_entity_poly.pdbx_strand_id
1 'polypeptide(L)'
;MLDASDPEFLLTRPEDMRAALFELTHPDSHILVRDAADREMAVLILGADKHTQQFFWRPRDYAGADFEHSDSMGLLSGATFYFNATAYGGVQIRFRVQRPEVIHFDDGSAALVSPFPERLARIQRRKMFRASLIASASQCHATWQASPNEKPQRFTVRDISVDGVGLRAGMEAGALPGRGAIMENVQLDFGELGKISANLEVRNVYPVSGQPMTQSANPGEAPPRHVSLTGEPPVSHLGAIFLNLDARQENWLQQVVWRLERGAQRN
;
A
#
# COMPACT_ATOMS: atom_id res chain seq x y z
N MET A 1 -10.23 9.27 -8.00
CA MET A 1 -9.61 8.24 -7.15
C MET A 1 -10.46 7.02 -7.38
N LEU A 2 -9.86 5.91 -7.84
CA LEU A 2 -10.61 4.70 -8.20
C LEU A 2 -11.20 4.10 -6.93
N ASP A 3 -12.52 4.05 -6.85
CA ASP A 3 -13.25 3.48 -5.72
C ASP A 3 -13.10 1.95 -5.76
N ALA A 4 -12.97 1.30 -4.60
CA ALA A 4 -12.99 -0.16 -4.53
C ALA A 4 -14.35 -0.75 -4.96
N SER A 5 -15.38 0.10 -5.06
CA SER A 5 -16.69 -0.22 -5.65
C SER A 5 -16.74 -0.10 -7.18
N ASP A 6 -15.68 0.40 -7.82
CA ASP A 6 -15.63 0.52 -9.28
C ASP A 6 -15.78 -0.87 -9.92
N PRO A 7 -16.78 -1.08 -10.80
CA PRO A 7 -17.03 -2.36 -11.44
C PRO A 7 -15.81 -2.95 -12.15
N GLU A 8 -14.87 -2.12 -12.60
CA GLU A 8 -13.65 -2.57 -13.29
C GLU A 8 -12.73 -3.42 -12.38
N PHE A 9 -12.74 -3.18 -11.07
CA PHE A 9 -11.90 -3.93 -10.11
C PHE A 9 -12.65 -5.03 -9.37
N LEU A 10 -13.97 -5.13 -9.58
CA LEU A 10 -14.83 -6.02 -8.81
C LEU A 10 -14.87 -7.42 -9.42
N LEU A 11 -14.34 -8.39 -8.69
CA LEU A 11 -14.42 -9.81 -9.01
C LEU A 11 -15.67 -10.43 -8.36
N THR A 12 -16.50 -11.05 -9.18
CA THR A 12 -17.73 -11.76 -8.79
C THR A 12 -17.71 -13.25 -9.15
N ARG A 13 -16.78 -13.68 -10.02
CA ARG A 13 -16.65 -15.08 -10.44
C ARG A 13 -15.74 -15.86 -9.46
N PRO A 14 -16.15 -17.05 -9.00
CA PRO A 14 -15.36 -17.84 -8.04
C PRO A 14 -13.93 -18.15 -8.50
N GLU A 15 -13.69 -18.38 -9.78
CA GLU A 15 -12.35 -18.63 -10.33
C GLU A 15 -11.42 -17.42 -10.21
N ASP A 16 -11.94 -16.22 -10.45
CA ASP A 16 -11.18 -14.97 -10.36
C ASP A 16 -10.91 -14.62 -8.88
N MET A 17 -11.89 -14.86 -8.01
CA MET A 17 -11.71 -14.75 -6.56
C MET A 17 -10.63 -15.72 -6.06
N ARG A 18 -10.67 -16.97 -6.51
CA ARG A 18 -9.65 -17.96 -6.13
C ARG A 18 -8.26 -17.52 -6.58
N ALA A 19 -8.12 -17.00 -7.79
CA ALA A 19 -6.84 -16.50 -8.28
C ALA A 19 -6.32 -15.33 -7.43
N ALA A 20 -7.19 -14.39 -7.07
CA ALA A 20 -6.85 -13.26 -6.21
C ALA A 20 -6.49 -13.70 -4.76
N LEU A 21 -7.25 -14.65 -4.19
CA LEU A 21 -6.95 -15.22 -2.88
C LEU A 21 -5.64 -16.03 -2.89
N PHE A 22 -5.34 -16.72 -4.00
CA PHE A 22 -4.08 -17.42 -4.18
C PHE A 22 -2.88 -16.46 -4.29
N GLU A 23 -3.06 -15.29 -4.92
CA GLU A 23 -2.02 -14.23 -4.94
C GLU A 23 -1.59 -13.82 -3.52
N LEU A 24 -2.53 -13.85 -2.57
CA LEU A 24 -2.29 -13.53 -1.17
C LEU A 24 -1.51 -14.59 -0.38
N THR A 25 -1.27 -15.78 -0.95
CA THR A 25 -0.38 -16.78 -0.33
C THR A 25 1.10 -16.44 -0.53
N HIS A 26 1.42 -15.45 -1.37
CA HIS A 26 2.79 -15.01 -1.59
C HIS A 26 3.42 -14.45 -0.30
N PRO A 27 4.68 -14.79 0.05
CA PRO A 27 5.32 -14.34 1.31
C PRO A 27 5.36 -12.80 1.48
N ASP A 28 5.52 -12.07 0.38
CA ASP A 28 5.54 -10.60 0.38
C ASP A 28 4.16 -9.95 0.53
N SER A 29 3.09 -10.74 0.57
CA SER A 29 1.75 -10.22 0.80
C SER A 29 1.58 -9.74 2.24
N HIS A 30 1.07 -8.52 2.38
CA HIS A 30 0.76 -7.91 3.67
C HIS A 30 -0.75 -7.82 3.82
N ILE A 31 -1.29 -8.49 4.82
CA ILE A 31 -2.75 -8.67 4.97
C ILE A 31 -3.14 -8.24 6.37
N LEU A 32 -4.02 -7.24 6.45
CA LEU A 32 -4.65 -6.80 7.68
C LEU A 32 -6.13 -7.19 7.64
N VAL A 33 -6.59 -7.84 8.69
CA VAL A 33 -8.00 -8.14 8.91
C VAL A 33 -8.50 -7.23 10.01
N ARG A 34 -9.66 -6.62 9.75
CA ARG A 34 -10.36 -5.76 10.71
C ARG A 34 -11.69 -6.37 11.06
N ASP A 35 -12.02 -6.44 12.34
CA ASP A 35 -13.31 -6.94 12.80
C ASP A 35 -14.36 -5.81 12.95
N ALA A 36 -15.57 -6.18 13.41
CA ALA A 36 -16.65 -5.22 13.64
C ALA A 36 -16.37 -4.23 14.79
N ALA A 37 -15.39 -4.50 15.66
CA ALA A 37 -14.95 -3.63 16.74
C ALA A 37 -13.76 -2.74 16.33
N ASP A 38 -13.43 -2.69 15.03
CA ASP A 38 -12.31 -1.94 14.46
C ASP A 38 -10.93 -2.40 14.94
N ARG A 39 -10.83 -3.62 15.49
CA ARG A 39 -9.54 -4.21 15.87
C ARG A 39 -8.86 -4.78 14.64
N GLU A 40 -7.57 -4.50 14.50
CA GLU A 40 -6.75 -4.98 13.39
C GLU A 40 -5.84 -6.13 13.80
N MET A 41 -5.75 -7.13 12.93
CA MET A 41 -4.84 -8.26 13.08
C MET A 41 -4.11 -8.55 11.77
N ALA A 42 -2.80 -8.76 11.83
CA ALA A 42 -2.03 -9.24 10.69
C ALA A 42 -2.28 -10.75 10.50
N VAL A 43 -2.54 -11.18 9.27
CA VAL A 43 -2.85 -12.58 8.96
C VAL A 43 -2.01 -13.12 7.80
N LEU A 44 -2.06 -14.43 7.63
CA LEU A 44 -1.54 -15.15 6.47
C LEU A 44 -2.69 -15.92 5.81
N ILE A 45 -2.76 -15.88 4.48
CA ILE A 45 -3.63 -16.77 3.70
C ILE A 45 -2.81 -18.03 3.40
N LEU A 46 -3.32 -19.19 3.78
CA LEU A 46 -2.66 -20.48 3.64
C LEU A 46 -3.00 -21.15 2.30
N GLY A 47 -4.19 -20.89 1.77
CA GLY A 47 -4.65 -21.46 0.51
C GLY A 47 -6.12 -21.19 0.25
N ALA A 48 -6.57 -21.53 -0.95
CA ALA A 48 -7.97 -21.44 -1.38
C ALA A 48 -8.36 -22.71 -2.14
N ASP A 49 -9.38 -23.41 -1.64
CA ASP A 49 -9.91 -24.63 -2.23
C ASP A 49 -10.98 -24.31 -3.29
N LYS A 50 -10.83 -24.91 -4.46
CA LYS A 50 -11.72 -24.66 -5.61
C LYS A 50 -13.06 -25.40 -5.51
N HIS A 51 -13.08 -26.54 -4.81
CA HIS A 51 -14.23 -27.44 -4.76
C HIS A 51 -15.23 -26.98 -3.70
N THR A 52 -14.73 -26.65 -2.51
CA THR A 52 -15.55 -26.16 -1.40
C THR A 52 -15.76 -24.65 -1.44
N GLN A 53 -15.02 -23.92 -2.29
CA GLN A 53 -15.01 -22.45 -2.36
C GLN A 53 -14.72 -21.84 -0.99
N GLN A 54 -13.74 -22.41 -0.30
CA GLN A 54 -13.28 -21.93 1.00
C GLN A 54 -11.82 -21.53 0.92
N PHE A 55 -11.41 -20.57 1.74
CA PHE A 55 -10.01 -20.24 1.94
C PHE A 55 -9.63 -20.33 3.41
N PHE A 56 -8.35 -20.61 3.62
CA PHE A 56 -7.76 -20.92 4.91
C PHE A 56 -6.82 -19.80 5.29
N TRP A 57 -6.88 -19.36 6.53
CA TRP A 57 -6.06 -18.26 7.01
C TRP A 57 -5.77 -18.38 8.50
N ARG A 58 -4.74 -17.68 8.97
CA ARG A 58 -4.41 -17.64 10.41
C ARG A 58 -3.78 -16.30 10.79
N PRO A 59 -3.89 -15.86 12.05
CA PRO A 59 -3.08 -14.76 12.57
C PRO A 59 -1.59 -15.02 12.34
N ARG A 60 -0.83 -13.98 12.00
CA ARG A 60 0.62 -14.07 11.81
C ARG A 60 1.34 -14.36 13.14
N ASP A 61 0.84 -13.79 14.23
CA ASP A 61 1.30 -14.11 15.59
C ASP A 61 0.51 -15.30 16.16
N TYR A 62 0.86 -16.49 15.66
CA TYR A 62 0.20 -17.75 16.01
C TYR A 62 0.51 -18.19 17.45
N ALA A 63 1.68 -17.86 17.99
CA ALA A 63 2.08 -18.24 19.34
C ALA A 63 1.29 -17.49 20.44
N GLY A 64 0.74 -16.31 20.13
CA GLY A 64 -0.23 -15.62 20.97
C GLY A 64 -1.69 -16.00 20.72
N ALA A 65 -1.98 -16.79 19.69
CA ALA A 65 -3.32 -17.23 19.31
C ALA A 65 -3.57 -18.65 19.87
N ASP A 66 -3.71 -18.75 21.19
CA ASP A 66 -4.13 -19.99 21.85
C ASP A 66 -5.57 -20.33 21.42
N PHE A 67 -5.74 -21.11 20.35
CA PHE A 67 -7.04 -21.40 19.76
C PHE A 67 -7.98 -22.09 20.76
N GLU A 68 -7.43 -22.86 21.72
CA GLU A 68 -8.19 -23.50 22.81
C GLU A 68 -8.82 -22.47 23.78
N HIS A 69 -8.20 -21.29 23.97
CA HIS A 69 -8.73 -20.20 24.80
C HIS A 69 -9.31 -19.02 23.98
N SER A 70 -9.20 -19.01 22.66
CA SER A 70 -9.46 -17.81 21.83
C SER A 70 -10.92 -17.41 21.62
N ASP A 71 -11.89 -18.26 21.96
CA ASP A 71 -13.28 -17.80 22.17
C ASP A 71 -13.32 -16.71 23.27
N SER A 72 -12.35 -16.71 24.20
CA SER A 72 -12.23 -15.79 25.35
C SER A 72 -11.60 -14.43 25.03
N MET A 73 -10.87 -14.26 23.91
CA MET A 73 -10.27 -12.96 23.52
C MET A 73 -11.20 -12.12 22.64
N GLY A 74 -12.37 -12.65 22.30
CA GLY A 74 -13.34 -11.97 21.46
C GLY A 74 -12.87 -11.73 20.03
N LEU A 75 -11.75 -12.30 19.56
CA LEU A 75 -11.26 -12.12 18.18
C LEU A 75 -12.30 -12.52 17.12
N LEU A 76 -13.16 -13.48 17.46
CA LEU A 76 -14.26 -13.98 16.64
C LEU A 76 -15.65 -13.39 17.02
N SER A 77 -15.70 -12.36 17.87
CA SER A 77 -16.96 -11.74 18.30
C SER A 77 -17.63 -10.93 17.18
N GLY A 78 -16.87 -10.54 16.16
CA GLY A 78 -17.38 -9.81 15.00
C GLY A 78 -18.22 -10.69 14.07
N ALA A 79 -19.33 -10.14 13.57
CA ALA A 79 -20.14 -10.80 12.55
C ALA A 79 -19.47 -10.75 11.16
N THR A 80 -18.62 -9.75 10.91
CA THR A 80 -18.00 -9.50 9.60
C THR A 80 -16.55 -9.09 9.76
N PHE A 81 -15.70 -9.62 8.89
CA PHE A 81 -14.26 -9.38 8.85
C PHE A 81 -13.89 -8.73 7.53
N TYR A 82 -13.16 -7.61 7.59
CA TYR A 82 -12.71 -6.83 6.44
C TYR A 82 -11.24 -7.09 6.18
N PHE A 83 -10.93 -7.64 5.01
CA PHE A 83 -9.57 -7.93 4.57
C PHE A 83 -9.07 -6.75 3.74
N ASN A 84 -7.95 -6.17 4.16
CA ASN A 84 -7.19 -5.17 3.43
C ASN A 84 -5.79 -5.72 3.17
N ALA A 85 -5.56 -6.13 1.92
CA ALA A 85 -4.32 -6.75 1.52
C ALA A 85 -3.57 -5.93 0.47
N THR A 86 -2.25 -5.89 0.63
CA THR A 86 -1.31 -5.54 -0.43
C THR A 86 -0.63 -6.82 -0.89
N ALA A 87 -1.00 -7.29 -2.08
CA ALA A 87 -0.41 -8.46 -2.69
C ALA A 87 0.92 -8.12 -3.39
N TYR A 88 1.60 -9.14 -3.92
CA TYR A 88 2.83 -8.97 -4.67
C TYR A 88 2.68 -7.95 -5.82
N GLY A 89 3.71 -7.15 -6.08
CA GLY A 89 3.66 -6.08 -7.08
C GLY A 89 2.80 -4.86 -6.68
N GLY A 90 2.24 -4.84 -5.47
CA GLY A 90 1.51 -3.70 -4.91
C GLY A 90 0.04 -3.63 -5.30
N VAL A 91 -0.52 -4.74 -5.82
CA VAL A 91 -1.96 -4.90 -6.08
C VAL A 91 -2.70 -4.79 -4.74
N GLN A 92 -3.77 -4.00 -4.68
CA GLN A 92 -4.62 -3.95 -3.49
C GLN A 92 -5.76 -4.96 -3.65
N ILE A 93 -5.92 -5.86 -2.68
CA ILE A 93 -7.02 -6.82 -2.66
C ILE A 93 -7.85 -6.54 -1.41
N ARG A 94 -9.15 -6.28 -1.60
CA ARG A 94 -10.08 -5.95 -0.53
C ARG A 94 -11.34 -6.77 -0.64
N PHE A 95 -11.77 -7.35 0.47
CA PHE A 95 -13.02 -8.11 0.53
C PHE A 95 -13.50 -8.19 1.97
N ARG A 96 -14.70 -8.73 2.16
CA ARG A 96 -15.22 -9.04 3.49
C ARG A 96 -15.83 -10.43 3.50
N VAL A 97 -15.77 -11.07 4.66
CA VAL A 97 -16.40 -12.37 4.91
C VAL A 97 -17.18 -12.32 6.22
N GLN A 98 -18.11 -13.25 6.38
CA GLN A 98 -18.77 -13.48 7.65
C GLN A 98 -17.82 -14.17 8.63
N ARG A 99 -18.31 -14.45 9.85
CA ARG A 99 -17.55 -15.15 10.87
C ARG A 99 -16.90 -16.46 10.33
N PRO A 100 -15.59 -16.64 10.49
CA PRO A 100 -14.91 -17.87 10.10
C PRO A 100 -15.21 -19.03 11.06
N GLU A 101 -15.00 -20.24 10.59
CA GLU A 101 -14.96 -21.45 11.41
C GLU A 101 -13.51 -21.77 11.78
N VAL A 102 -13.29 -22.37 12.95
CA VAL A 102 -11.96 -22.87 13.36
C VAL A 102 -11.85 -24.34 12.96
N ILE A 103 -10.76 -24.69 12.28
CA ILE A 103 -10.39 -26.09 12.02
C ILE A 103 -9.08 -26.41 12.73
N HIS A 104 -8.95 -27.66 13.16
CA HIS A 104 -7.75 -28.20 13.77
C HIS A 104 -7.20 -29.31 12.86
N PHE A 105 -5.88 -29.37 12.76
CA PHE A 105 -5.14 -30.36 12.00
C PHE A 105 -4.52 -31.38 12.96
N ASP A 106 -4.21 -32.57 12.44
CA ASP A 106 -3.65 -33.69 13.23
C ASP A 106 -2.27 -33.37 13.84
N ASP A 107 -1.55 -32.38 13.28
CA ASP A 107 -0.26 -31.90 13.79
C ASP A 107 -0.40 -30.92 14.98
N GLY A 108 -1.64 -30.70 15.45
CA GLY A 108 -1.97 -29.76 16.53
C GLY A 108 -2.05 -28.31 16.07
N SER A 109 -1.90 -28.02 14.78
CA SER A 109 -2.11 -26.66 14.26
C SER A 109 -3.59 -26.37 14.02
N ALA A 110 -3.95 -25.09 13.95
CA ALA A 110 -5.29 -24.61 13.68
C ALA A 110 -5.30 -23.53 12.60
N ALA A 111 -6.41 -23.44 11.88
CA ALA A 111 -6.67 -22.38 10.92
C ALA A 111 -8.12 -21.91 10.99
N LEU A 112 -8.33 -20.70 10.48
CA LEU A 112 -9.64 -20.15 10.23
C LEU A 112 -10.05 -20.46 8.79
N VAL A 113 -11.29 -20.87 8.62
CA VAL A 113 -11.89 -21.20 7.33
C VAL A 113 -13.00 -20.22 7.05
N SER A 114 -13.02 -19.68 5.85
CA SER A 114 -14.08 -18.79 5.40
C SER A 114 -14.52 -19.18 4.00
N PRO A 115 -15.82 -19.03 3.67
CA PRO A 115 -16.26 -19.15 2.29
C PRO A 115 -15.63 -18.02 1.46
N PHE A 116 -15.55 -18.21 0.15
CA PHE A 116 -15.20 -17.12 -0.77
C PHE A 116 -16.14 -15.92 -0.53
N PRO A 117 -15.61 -14.70 -0.61
CA PRO A 117 -16.44 -13.51 -0.47
C PRO A 117 -17.43 -13.43 -1.62
N GLU A 118 -18.62 -12.85 -1.40
CA GLU A 118 -19.57 -12.59 -2.50
C GLU A 118 -18.98 -11.65 -3.56
N ARG A 119 -18.07 -10.77 -3.14
CA ARG A 119 -17.41 -9.76 -3.95
C ARG A 119 -16.01 -9.48 -3.43
N LEU A 120 -15.05 -9.37 -4.34
CA LEU A 120 -13.65 -9.05 -4.03
C LEU A 120 -13.16 -7.96 -4.97
N ALA A 121 -12.62 -6.86 -4.42
CA ALA A 121 -12.01 -5.80 -5.21
C ALA A 121 -10.52 -6.07 -5.39
N ARG A 122 -10.06 -6.24 -6.63
CA ARG A 122 -8.64 -6.41 -7.01
C ARG A 122 -8.18 -5.21 -7.81
N ILE A 123 -7.51 -4.28 -7.15
CA ILE A 123 -7.16 -2.97 -7.69
C ILE A 123 -5.68 -2.96 -8.08
N GLN A 124 -5.40 -3.05 -9.39
CA GLN A 124 -4.07 -2.86 -9.95
C GLN A 124 -3.95 -1.50 -10.65
N ARG A 125 -3.57 -0.48 -9.89
CA ARG A 125 -3.48 0.91 -10.39
C ARG A 125 -2.17 1.25 -11.11
N ARG A 126 -1.17 0.36 -11.04
CA ARG A 126 0.18 0.64 -11.55
C ARG A 126 0.41 -0.12 -12.85
N LYS A 127 0.77 0.61 -13.91
CA LYS A 127 1.22 0.04 -15.18
C LYS A 127 2.71 -0.32 -15.17
N MET A 128 3.48 0.34 -14.30
CA MET A 128 4.93 0.18 -14.18
C MET A 128 5.30 -0.26 -12.76
N PHE A 129 6.32 -1.11 -12.68
CA PHE A 129 6.95 -1.48 -11.40
C PHE A 129 7.55 -0.24 -10.73
N ARG A 130 7.49 -0.17 -9.39
CA ARG A 130 8.18 0.86 -8.61
C ARG A 130 9.18 0.23 -7.65
N ALA A 131 10.45 0.64 -7.72
CA ALA A 131 11.44 0.29 -6.74
C ALA A 131 11.18 1.08 -5.44
N SER A 132 11.28 0.39 -4.30
CA SER A 132 11.14 1.00 -2.97
C SER A 132 12.50 1.47 -2.47
N LEU A 133 12.59 2.70 -1.95
CA LEU A 133 13.84 3.28 -1.45
C LEU A 133 13.84 3.44 0.09
N ILE A 134 13.03 2.68 0.84
CA ILE A 134 13.02 2.76 2.32
C ILE A 134 14.42 2.56 2.89
N ALA A 135 15.09 1.50 2.45
CA ALA A 135 16.40 1.12 2.96
C ALA A 135 17.49 2.15 2.62
N SER A 136 17.25 3.00 1.61
CA SER A 136 18.18 4.04 1.13
C SER A 136 17.62 5.45 1.29
N ALA A 137 16.66 5.64 2.20
CA ALA A 137 15.92 6.89 2.36
C ALA A 137 16.81 8.10 2.72
N SER A 138 17.97 7.87 3.34
CA SER A 138 18.95 8.92 3.65
C SER A 138 19.79 9.36 2.44
N GLN A 139 19.88 8.53 1.41
CA GLN A 139 20.75 8.75 0.25
C GLN A 139 20.00 9.38 -0.92
N CYS A 140 18.70 9.08 -1.05
CA CYS A 140 17.91 9.50 -2.19
C CYS A 140 16.97 10.66 -1.84
N HIS A 141 17.17 11.80 -2.47
CA HIS A 141 16.43 13.03 -2.17
C HIS A 141 16.01 13.79 -3.42
N ALA A 142 14.97 14.60 -3.29
CA ALA A 142 14.58 15.56 -4.30
C ALA A 142 14.71 16.98 -3.73
N THR A 143 15.06 17.93 -4.60
CA THR A 143 15.02 19.36 -4.29
C THR A 143 14.20 20.07 -5.34
N TRP A 144 13.26 20.91 -4.89
CA TRP A 144 12.42 21.72 -5.76
C TRP A 144 12.28 23.14 -5.21
N GLN A 145 12.17 24.11 -6.10
CA GLN A 145 12.04 25.51 -5.75
C GLN A 145 10.92 26.09 -6.61
N ALA A 146 9.85 26.59 -5.97
CA ALA A 146 8.68 27.08 -6.70
C ALA A 146 8.98 28.37 -7.49
N SER A 147 9.84 29.23 -6.94
CA SER A 147 10.34 30.43 -7.60
C SER A 147 11.79 30.70 -7.20
N PRO A 148 12.61 31.38 -8.03
CA PRO A 148 14.02 31.64 -7.72
C PRO A 148 14.29 32.36 -6.39
N ASN A 149 13.28 33.05 -5.84
CA ASN A 149 13.37 33.81 -4.59
C ASN A 149 12.92 33.01 -3.35
N GLU A 150 12.34 31.83 -3.53
CA GLU A 150 11.87 31.00 -2.42
C GLU A 150 12.93 30.02 -1.96
N LYS A 151 12.88 29.57 -0.70
CA LYS A 151 13.80 28.55 -0.21
C LYS A 151 13.52 27.21 -0.91
N PRO A 152 14.55 26.49 -1.40
CA PRO A 152 14.37 25.16 -1.94
C PRO A 152 13.77 24.20 -0.90
N GLN A 153 12.71 23.52 -1.30
CA GLN A 153 12.08 22.46 -0.54
C GLN A 153 12.81 21.15 -0.79
N ARG A 154 13.10 20.40 0.29
CA ARG A 154 13.78 19.10 0.22
C ARG A 154 12.80 17.98 0.56
N PHE A 155 12.89 16.92 -0.23
CA PHE A 155 12.08 15.72 -0.10
C PHE A 155 12.99 14.50 0.00
N THR A 156 12.52 13.47 0.70
CA THR A 156 13.09 12.13 0.57
C THR A 156 12.37 11.38 -0.54
N VAL A 157 13.13 10.68 -1.39
CA VAL A 157 12.55 9.81 -2.42
C VAL A 157 12.15 8.50 -1.75
N ARG A 158 10.86 8.19 -1.79
CA ARG A 158 10.28 7.02 -1.12
C ARG A 158 10.21 5.80 -2.04
N ASP A 159 9.82 6.01 -3.28
CA ASP A 159 9.77 5.01 -4.33
C ASP A 159 9.87 5.67 -5.71
N ILE A 160 10.30 4.91 -6.72
CA ILE A 160 10.43 5.40 -8.09
C ILE A 160 10.08 4.32 -9.12
N SER A 161 9.42 4.76 -10.19
CA SER A 161 9.18 4.01 -11.42
C SER A 161 9.68 4.80 -12.62
N VAL A 162 9.61 4.20 -13.80
CA VAL A 162 9.96 4.87 -15.06
C VAL A 162 9.02 6.03 -15.40
N ASP A 163 7.81 6.04 -14.85
CA ASP A 163 6.74 7.00 -15.14
C ASP A 163 6.42 7.96 -13.98
N GLY A 164 6.99 7.75 -12.79
CA GLY A 164 6.77 8.68 -11.69
C GLY A 164 7.56 8.38 -10.42
N VAL A 165 7.38 9.24 -9.43
CA VAL A 165 8.11 9.20 -8.16
C VAL A 165 7.16 9.41 -6.98
N GLY A 166 7.45 8.76 -5.86
CA GLY A 166 6.83 9.00 -4.56
C GLY A 166 7.79 9.77 -3.67
N LEU A 167 7.37 10.91 -3.14
CA LEU A 167 8.17 11.79 -2.29
C LEU A 167 7.60 11.85 -0.85
N ARG A 168 8.48 12.14 0.11
CA ARG A 168 8.16 12.41 1.51
C ARG A 168 8.68 13.79 1.90
N ALA A 169 7.84 14.59 2.55
CA ALA A 169 8.20 15.91 3.07
C ALA A 169 7.86 15.99 4.56
N GLY A 170 8.75 16.61 5.34
CA GLY A 170 8.47 17.02 6.73
C GLY A 170 7.65 18.31 6.77
N MET A 171 6.54 18.34 6.02
CA MET A 171 5.67 19.50 5.85
C MET A 171 4.22 19.03 5.89
N GLU A 172 3.31 19.92 6.26
CA GLU A 172 1.87 19.66 6.18
C GLU A 172 1.40 19.47 4.74
N ALA A 173 0.38 18.63 4.55
CA ALA A 173 -0.12 18.32 3.21
C ALA A 173 -0.62 19.56 2.47
N GLY A 174 -1.23 20.52 3.19
CA GLY A 174 -1.71 21.78 2.62
C GLY A 174 -0.60 22.75 2.21
N ALA A 175 0.65 22.55 2.67
CA ALA A 175 1.80 23.37 2.30
C ALA A 175 2.52 22.84 1.05
N LEU A 176 2.10 21.69 0.52
CA LEU A 176 2.67 21.09 -0.68
C LEU A 176 1.85 21.44 -1.92
N PRO A 177 2.45 21.43 -3.13
CA PRO A 177 1.72 21.67 -4.37
C PRO A 177 0.57 20.67 -4.53
N GLY A 178 -0.63 21.18 -4.80
CA GLY A 178 -1.84 20.36 -4.94
C GLY A 178 -1.85 19.51 -6.21
N ARG A 179 -2.82 18.59 -6.31
CA ARG A 179 -3.02 17.76 -7.50
C ARG A 179 -3.16 18.62 -8.77
N GLY A 180 -2.45 18.24 -9.82
CA GLY A 180 -2.43 18.96 -11.10
C GLY A 180 -1.37 20.06 -11.17
N ALA A 181 -0.75 20.45 -10.05
CA ALA A 181 0.37 21.38 -10.08
C ALA A 181 1.58 20.75 -10.80
N ILE A 182 2.29 21.59 -11.55
CA ILE A 182 3.55 21.24 -12.20
C ILE A 182 4.70 21.78 -11.35
N MET A 183 5.55 20.88 -10.88
CA MET A 183 6.82 21.20 -10.23
C MET A 183 7.90 21.19 -11.32
N GLU A 184 8.33 22.36 -11.76
CA GLU A 184 9.36 22.47 -12.80
C GLU A 184 10.76 22.24 -12.24
N ASN A 185 11.63 21.63 -13.05
CA ASN A 185 13.07 21.46 -12.80
C ASN A 185 13.41 20.83 -11.43
N VAL A 186 12.64 19.81 -11.02
CA VAL A 186 12.89 19.06 -9.79
C VAL A 186 14.18 18.27 -9.93
N GLN A 187 15.14 18.53 -9.04
CA GLN A 187 16.41 17.81 -8.98
C GLN A 187 16.24 16.55 -8.15
N LEU A 188 16.33 15.38 -8.77
CA LEU A 188 16.31 14.08 -8.10
C LEU A 188 17.74 13.54 -8.04
N ASP A 189 18.18 13.20 -6.84
CA ASP A 189 19.51 12.68 -6.55
C ASP A 189 19.39 11.29 -5.92
N PHE A 190 19.97 10.28 -6.59
CA PHE A 190 19.97 8.88 -6.17
C PHE A 190 21.36 8.44 -5.67
N GLY A 191 22.17 9.38 -5.20
CA GLY A 191 23.52 9.13 -4.72
C GLY A 191 24.42 8.62 -5.84
N GLU A 192 25.03 7.45 -5.64
CA GLU A 192 25.95 6.83 -6.60
C GLU A 192 25.30 6.45 -7.94
N LEU A 193 23.96 6.33 -7.97
CA LEU A 193 23.22 6.05 -9.20
C LEU A 193 23.06 7.29 -10.10
N GLY A 194 23.42 8.47 -9.58
CA GLY A 194 23.42 9.74 -10.30
C GLY A 194 22.19 10.59 -10.04
N LYS A 195 22.05 11.64 -10.85
CA LYS A 195 21.00 12.66 -10.71
C LYS A 195 20.27 12.88 -12.02
N ILE A 196 19.02 13.31 -11.92
CA ILE A 196 18.19 13.76 -13.04
C ILE A 196 17.45 15.04 -12.65
N SER A 197 17.31 15.96 -13.60
CA SER A 197 16.33 17.03 -13.51
C SER A 197 15.11 16.67 -14.35
N ALA A 198 13.91 16.82 -13.80
CA ALA A 198 12.66 16.58 -14.52
C ALA A 198 11.52 17.49 -14.02
N ASN A 199 10.56 17.72 -14.90
CA ASN A 199 9.29 18.33 -14.52
C ASN A 199 8.36 17.25 -13.98
N LEU A 200 7.67 17.52 -12.88
CA LEU A 200 6.77 16.57 -12.23
C LEU A 200 5.34 17.12 -12.17
N GLU A 201 4.35 16.33 -12.55
CA GLU A 201 2.94 16.66 -12.33
C GLU A 201 2.41 15.97 -11.08
N VAL A 202 1.93 16.73 -10.11
CA VAL A 202 1.41 16.16 -8.87
C VAL A 202 0.13 15.38 -9.13
N ARG A 203 0.08 14.13 -8.67
CA ARG A 203 -1.09 13.24 -8.78
C ARG A 203 -1.85 13.10 -7.47
N ASN A 204 -1.15 13.06 -6.34
CA ASN A 204 -1.75 12.97 -5.02
C ASN A 204 -0.84 13.59 -3.96
N VAL A 205 -1.47 14.13 -2.92
CA VAL A 205 -0.82 14.60 -1.70
C VAL A 205 -1.69 14.17 -0.53
N TYR A 206 -1.10 13.60 0.51
CA TYR A 206 -1.84 13.21 1.71
C TYR A 206 -0.92 13.17 2.95
N PRO A 207 -1.46 13.45 4.14
CA PRO A 207 -0.71 13.35 5.39
C PRO A 207 -0.38 11.88 5.71
N VAL A 208 0.79 11.66 6.32
CA VAL A 208 1.32 10.34 6.69
C VAL A 208 1.43 10.20 8.20
N SER A 209 1.93 11.21 8.90
CA SER A 209 2.02 11.26 10.37
C SER A 209 2.05 12.71 10.88
N GLY A 210 1.82 12.90 12.18
CA GLY A 210 1.91 14.21 12.85
C GLY A 210 0.83 15.23 12.46
N GLN A 211 -0.23 14.80 11.78
CA GLN A 211 -1.31 15.66 11.30
C GLN A 211 -2.61 14.86 11.11
N PRO A 212 -3.79 15.49 11.27
CA PRO A 212 -5.06 14.84 10.97
C PRO A 212 -5.11 14.45 9.49
N MET A 213 -5.55 13.23 9.18
CA MET A 213 -5.97 12.92 7.81
C MET A 213 -7.16 13.81 7.46
N THR A 214 -6.97 14.79 6.58
CA THR A 214 -8.07 15.59 6.06
C THR A 214 -8.98 14.69 5.22
N GLN A 215 -10.29 14.74 5.54
CA GLN A 215 -11.33 13.97 4.86
C GLN A 215 -11.22 14.14 3.34
N SER A 216 -11.38 13.04 2.61
CA SER A 216 -11.59 13.11 1.17
C SER A 216 -12.79 14.03 0.89
N ALA A 217 -12.69 14.88 -0.14
CA ALA A 217 -13.74 15.82 -0.53
C ALA A 217 -15.02 15.13 -1.07
N ASN A 218 -15.15 13.81 -0.89
CA ASN A 218 -16.25 12.99 -1.38
C ASN A 218 -17.20 12.61 -0.23
N PRO A 219 -18.48 13.04 -0.26
CA PRO A 219 -19.47 12.62 0.71
C PRO A 219 -19.85 11.14 0.46
N GLY A 220 -19.29 10.21 1.23
CA GLY A 220 -19.64 8.79 1.17
C GLY A 220 -18.54 7.81 1.57
N GLU A 221 -17.29 8.26 1.70
CA GLU A 221 -16.17 7.42 2.14
C GLU A 221 -16.04 7.47 3.67
N ALA A 222 -16.05 6.32 4.34
CA ALA A 222 -15.73 6.26 5.77
C ALA A 222 -14.29 6.74 5.98
N PRO A 223 -14.04 7.67 6.93
CA PRO A 223 -12.72 8.25 7.10
C PRO A 223 -11.71 7.18 7.54
N PRO A 224 -10.52 7.07 6.93
CA PRO A 224 -9.43 6.34 7.55
C PRO A 224 -9.04 7.07 8.84
N ARG A 225 -9.37 6.47 9.99
CA ARG A 225 -8.98 6.98 11.31
C ARG A 225 -7.60 6.46 11.67
N HIS A 226 -6.57 7.13 11.19
CA HIS A 226 -5.35 7.28 11.97
C HIS A 226 -5.14 8.76 12.19
N VAL A 227 -5.42 9.19 13.42
CA VAL A 227 -5.01 10.48 13.95
C VAL A 227 -3.75 10.18 14.75
N SER A 228 -2.57 10.55 14.25
CA SER A 228 -1.43 10.71 15.16
C SER A 228 -1.76 11.91 16.06
N LEU A 229 -2.30 11.62 17.24
CA LEU A 229 -2.51 12.58 18.34
C LEU A 229 -1.20 12.86 19.11
N THR A 230 -0.05 12.47 18.57
CA THR A 230 1.26 12.70 19.16
C THR A 230 1.85 13.97 18.53
N GLY A 231 2.49 14.83 19.33
CA GLY A 231 3.18 16.06 18.88
C GLY A 231 4.40 15.81 17.99
N GLU A 232 4.34 14.79 17.15
CA GLU A 232 5.32 14.47 16.11
C GLU A 232 5.25 15.51 14.99
N PRO A 233 6.39 15.85 14.37
CA PRO A 233 6.41 16.78 13.25
C PRO A 233 5.59 16.24 12.06
N PRO A 234 4.91 17.11 11.30
CA PRO A 234 4.07 16.71 10.20
C PRO A 234 4.89 16.06 9.09
N VAL A 235 4.48 14.87 8.65
CA VAL A 235 5.03 14.20 7.47
C VAL A 235 3.93 13.98 6.44
N SER A 236 4.20 14.32 5.18
CA SER A 236 3.26 14.15 4.06
C SER A 236 3.86 13.35 2.91
N HIS A 237 2.99 12.69 2.14
CA HIS A 237 3.31 12.12 0.84
C HIS A 237 3.02 13.11 -0.27
N LEU A 238 3.85 13.11 -1.31
CA LEU A 238 3.53 13.66 -2.61
C LEU A 238 3.87 12.63 -3.69
N GLY A 239 2.86 12.14 -4.41
CA GLY A 239 3.03 11.28 -5.57
C GLY A 239 2.93 12.11 -6.85
N ALA A 240 3.93 12.00 -7.72
CA ALA A 240 3.97 12.73 -8.99
C ALA A 240 4.40 11.84 -10.17
N ILE A 241 4.05 12.25 -11.37
CA ILE A 241 4.49 11.62 -12.64
C ILE A 241 5.50 12.49 -13.34
N PHE A 242 6.42 11.88 -14.09
CA PHE A 242 7.36 12.62 -14.92
C PHE A 242 6.67 13.21 -16.14
N LEU A 243 7.04 14.43 -16.50
CA LEU A 243 6.61 15.10 -17.73
C LEU A 243 7.78 15.25 -18.70
N ASN A 244 7.49 15.04 -19.99
CA ASN A 244 8.38 15.35 -21.11
C ASN A 244 9.81 14.79 -20.97
N LEU A 245 9.93 13.55 -20.49
CA LEU A 245 11.23 12.87 -20.48
C LEU A 245 11.69 12.63 -21.91
N ASP A 246 12.97 12.90 -22.17
CA ASP A 246 13.59 12.45 -23.41
C ASP A 246 13.99 10.96 -23.34
N ALA A 247 14.29 10.36 -24.49
CA ALA A 247 14.67 8.94 -24.55
C ALA A 247 15.92 8.60 -23.71
N ARG A 248 16.83 9.56 -23.49
CA ARG A 248 18.01 9.33 -22.66
C ARG A 248 17.63 9.28 -21.18
N GLN A 249 16.76 10.19 -20.74
CA GLN A 249 16.24 10.25 -19.38
C GLN A 249 15.40 9.02 -19.05
N GLU A 250 14.54 8.56 -19.96
CA GLU A 250 13.75 7.33 -19.79
C GLU A 250 14.65 6.10 -19.64
N ASN A 251 15.63 5.93 -20.54
CA ASN A 251 16.59 4.83 -20.49
C ASN A 251 17.42 4.86 -19.19
N TRP A 252 17.82 6.04 -18.74
CA TRP A 252 18.52 6.20 -17.48
C TRP A 252 17.64 5.83 -16.28
N LEU A 253 16.38 6.27 -16.25
CA LEU A 253 15.42 5.92 -15.18
C LEU A 253 15.18 4.41 -15.12
N GLN A 254 15.05 3.73 -16.27
CA GLN A 254 14.94 2.27 -16.34
C GLN A 254 16.14 1.58 -15.67
N GLN A 255 17.36 2.03 -15.95
CA GLN A 255 18.58 1.49 -15.35
C GLN A 255 18.63 1.73 -13.84
N VAL A 256 18.24 2.92 -13.37
CA VAL A 256 18.19 3.25 -11.95
C VAL A 256 17.19 2.36 -11.22
N VAL A 257 15.95 2.24 -11.72
CA VAL A 257 14.90 1.40 -11.13
C VAL A 257 15.36 -0.05 -11.03
N TRP A 258 15.95 -0.60 -12.10
CA TRP A 258 16.44 -1.98 -12.11
C TRP A 258 17.60 -2.21 -11.13
N ARG A 259 18.54 -1.26 -11.00
CA ARG A 259 19.65 -1.37 -10.04
C ARG A 259 19.15 -1.32 -8.60
N LEU A 260 18.18 -0.46 -8.31
CA LEU A 260 17.56 -0.36 -6.98
C LEU A 260 16.84 -1.66 -6.61
N GLU A 261 16.10 -2.27 -7.55
CA GLU A 261 15.46 -3.56 -7.34
C GLU A 261 16.47 -4.67 -7.02
N ARG A 262 17.53 -4.78 -7.84
CA ARG A 262 18.59 -5.79 -7.61
C ARG A 262 19.35 -5.59 -6.32
N GLY A 263 19.56 -4.34 -5.91
CA GLY A 263 20.19 -4.01 -4.63
C GLY A 263 19.32 -4.44 -3.44
N ALA A 264 18.01 -4.21 -3.53
CA ALA A 264 17.05 -4.59 -2.49
C ALA A 264 16.93 -6.11 -2.29
N GLN A 265 17.13 -6.93 -3.33
CA GLN A 265 17.08 -8.39 -3.24
C GLN A 265 18.34 -9.03 -2.60
N ARG A 266 19.41 -8.27 -2.38
CA ARG A 266 20.69 -8.76 -1.83
C ARG A 266 20.87 -8.46 -0.34
N ASN A 267 19.99 -7.65 0.23
CA ASN A 267 19.95 -7.28 1.65
C ASN A 267 18.77 -7.98 2.34
#